data_AF-A0A6A7KX38-F1
#
_entry.id   AF-A0A6A7KX38-F1
#
_cell.length_a   1.000
_cell.length_b   1.000
_cell.length_c   1.000
_cell.angle_alpha   90.00
_cell.angle_beta   90.00
_cell.angle_gamma   90.00
#
_symmetry.space_group_name_H-M   'P 1'
#
loop_
_entity.id
_entity.type
_entity.pdbx_description
1 polymer ?
#
loop_
_entity_poly.entity_id
_entity_poly.type
_entity_poly.pdbx_seq_one_letter_code
_entity_poly.pdbx_strand_id
1 'polypeptide(L)' 'MRRKERRGFASMSREKQREIASKGGRMAHLKGTAHEWTPEEARVAGRKGGMVSRGGRGRLISPLDAGEPASGAAS' A
#
# COMPACT_ATOMS: atom_id res chain seq x y z
N MET A 1 41.72 5.09 22.26
CA MET A 1 40.41 4.45 21.92
C MET A 1 39.77 5.23 20.78
N ARG A 2 39.61 4.66 19.58
CA ARG A 2 39.01 5.37 18.44
C ARG A 2 37.49 5.45 18.65
N ARG A 3 36.91 6.65 18.80
CA ARG A 3 35.46 6.80 18.89
C ARG A 3 34.82 6.23 17.62
N LYS A 4 33.86 5.31 17.78
CA LYS A 4 32.97 4.91 16.68
C LYS A 4 32.17 6.14 16.28
N GLU A 5 32.50 6.69 15.12
CA GLU A 5 31.69 7.73 14.50
C GLU A 5 30.29 7.16 14.25
N ARG A 6 29.25 7.98 14.46
CA ARG A 6 27.88 7.61 14.10
C ARG A 6 27.83 7.46 12.58
N ARG A 7 27.77 6.21 12.11
CA ARG A 7 27.71 5.82 10.70
C ARG A 7 26.38 5.11 10.43
N GLY A 8 25.99 5.05 9.16
CA GLY A 8 24.79 4.35 8.71
C GLY A 8 23.56 5.24 8.55
N PHE A 9 22.49 4.68 8.00
CA PHE A 9 21.29 5.42 7.59
C PHE A 9 20.66 6.24 8.72
N ALA A 10 20.58 5.66 9.93
CA ALA A 10 20.02 6.32 11.11
C ALA A 10 20.85 7.51 11.62
N SER A 11 22.13 7.60 11.26
CA SER A 11 23.01 8.70 11.65
C SER A 11 22.96 9.90 10.69
N MET A 12 22.31 9.76 9.54
CA MET A 12 22.16 10.85 8.55
C MET A 12 21.05 11.82 8.93
N SER A 13 21.06 13.03 8.36
CA SER A 13 19.95 13.98 8.49
C SER A 13 18.65 13.43 7.88
N ARG A 14 17.50 13.89 8.40
CA ARG A 14 16.16 13.50 7.91
C ARG A 14 15.99 13.74 6.41
N GLU A 15 16.50 14.86 5.92
CA GLU A 15 16.44 15.22 4.50
C GLU A 15 17.20 14.22 3.63
N LYS A 16 18.43 13.88 4.03
CA LYS A 16 19.26 12.89 3.33
C LYS A 16 18.65 11.49 3.39
N GLN A 17 18.06 11.10 4.51
CA GLN A 17 17.31 9.84 4.62
C GLN A 17 16.12 9.81 3.65
N ARG A 18 15.33 10.89 3.61
CA ARG A 18 14.17 11.00 2.70
C ARG A 18 14.62 10.93 1.25
N GLU A 19 15.69 11.61 0.88
CA GLU A 19 16.22 11.57 -0.49
C GLU A 19 16.64 10.16 -0.89
N ILE A 20 17.40 9.47 -0.04
CA ILE A 20 17.87 8.10 -0.30
C ILE A 20 16.69 7.13 -0.38
N ALA A 21 15.72 7.21 0.54
CA ALA A 21 14.50 6.39 0.49
C ALA A 21 13.70 6.64 -0.80
N SER A 22 13.53 7.91 -1.19
CA SER A 22 12.82 8.30 -2.41
C SER A 22 13.54 7.79 -3.66
N LYS A 23 14.88 7.87 -3.70
CA LYS A 23 15.70 7.33 -4.79
C LYS A 23 15.59 5.80 -4.84
N GLY A 24 15.65 5.11 -3.70
CA GLY A 24 15.54 3.65 -3.61
C GLY A 24 14.21 3.13 -4.16
N GLY A 25 13.09 3.76 -3.78
CA GLY A 25 11.77 3.41 -4.30
C GLY A 25 11.66 3.60 -5.81
N ARG A 26 12.11 4.75 -6.35
CA ARG A 26 12.12 5.00 -7.80
C ARG A 26 13.01 4.01 -8.56
N MET A 27 14.20 3.70 -8.03
CA MET A 27 15.10 2.74 -8.68
C MET A 27 14.53 1.33 -8.70
N ALA A 28 13.81 0.89 -7.66
CA ALA A 28 13.17 -0.42 -7.65
C ALA A 28 12.13 -0.57 -8.76
N HIS A 29 11.34 0.49 -9.01
CA HIS A 29 10.41 0.55 -10.13
C HIS A 29 11.13 0.59 -11.49
N LEU A 30 12.14 1.45 -11.64
CA LEU A 30 12.88 1.61 -12.90
C LEU A 30 13.67 0.37 -13.30
N LYS A 31 14.26 -0.36 -12.33
CA LYS A 31 15.04 -1.57 -12.60
C LYS A 31 14.20 -2.78 -13.03
N GLY A 32 12.86 -2.69 -12.98
CA GLY A 32 11.99 -3.83 -13.29
C GLY A 32 12.13 -5.01 -12.31
N THR A 33 12.86 -4.84 -11.21
CA THR A 33 12.86 -5.76 -10.06
C THR A 33 11.61 -5.61 -9.20
N ALA A 34 10.82 -4.57 -9.43
CA ALA A 34 9.48 -4.50 -8.86
C ALA A 34 8.65 -5.62 -9.50
N HIS A 35 8.05 -6.46 -8.64
CA HIS A 35 7.07 -7.45 -9.07
C HIS A 35 5.94 -6.73 -9.83
N GLU A 36 5.72 -7.14 -11.08
CA GLU A 36 4.54 -6.71 -11.82
C GLU A 36 3.34 -7.45 -11.28
N TRP A 37 2.38 -6.69 -10.76
CA TRP A 37 1.15 -7.25 -10.22
C TRP A 37 0.17 -7.48 -11.34
N THR A 38 -0.34 -8.70 -11.47
CA THR A 38 -1.57 -8.89 -12.23
C THR A 38 -2.73 -8.17 -11.51
N PRO A 39 -3.80 -7.77 -12.23
CA PRO A 39 -4.96 -7.12 -11.61
C PRO A 39 -5.57 -7.90 -10.45
N GLU A 40 -5.55 -9.24 -10.54
CA GLU A 40 -6.03 -10.14 -9.50
C GLU A 40 -5.13 -10.10 -8.26
N GLU A 41 -3.81 -10.21 -8.44
CA GLU A 41 -2.85 -10.18 -7.33
C GLU A 41 -2.90 -8.84 -6.59
N ALA A 42 -3.03 -7.72 -7.31
CA ALA A 42 -3.17 -6.40 -6.73
C ALA A 42 -4.43 -6.30 -5.86
N ARG A 43 -5.54 -6.89 -6.30
CA ARG A 43 -6.81 -6.93 -5.56
C ARG A 43 -6.69 -7.74 -4.27
N VAL A 44 -6.05 -8.90 -4.34
CA VAL A 44 -5.82 -9.78 -3.18
C VAL A 44 -4.91 -9.11 -2.16
N ALA A 45 -3.80 -8.51 -2.60
CA ALA A 45 -2.89 -7.78 -1.71
C ALA A 45 -3.55 -6.54 -1.09
N GLY A 46 -4.34 -5.79 -1.86
CA GLY A 46 -5.12 -4.65 -1.36
C GLY A 46 -6.14 -5.07 -0.30
N ARG A 47 -6.88 -6.15 -0.54
CA ARG A 47 -7.83 -6.72 0.44
C ARG A 47 -7.10 -7.13 1.72
N LYS A 48 -5.98 -7.85 1.60
CA LYS A 48 -5.17 -8.29 2.75
C LYS A 48 -4.61 -7.10 3.53
N GLY A 49 -4.08 -6.08 2.85
CA GLY A 49 -3.59 -4.85 3.46
C GLY A 49 -4.69 -4.07 4.19
N GLY A 50 -5.89 -4.01 3.62
CA GLY A 50 -7.07 -3.41 4.23
C GLY A 50 -7.54 -4.14 5.49
N MET A 51 -7.45 -5.47 5.52
CA MET A 51 -7.77 -6.28 6.71
C MET A 51 -6.75 -6.10 7.84
N VAL A 52 -5.47 -5.97 7.51
CA VAL A 52 -4.38 -5.82 8.50
C VAL A 52 -4.36 -4.40 9.08
N SER A 53 -4.75 -3.41 8.28
CA SER A 53 -4.82 -2.03 8.72
C SER A 53 -6.06 -1.84 9.60
N ARG A 54 -5.88 -1.70 10.92
CA ARG A 54 -6.95 -1.41 11.90
C ARG A 54 -7.60 -0.01 11.73
N GLY A 55 -7.63 0.54 10.52
CA GLY A 55 -8.06 1.91 10.24
C GLY A 55 -8.47 2.18 8.79
N GLY A 56 -8.76 1.16 7.97
CA GLY A 56 -9.34 1.37 6.65
C GLY A 56 -10.83 1.70 6.73
N ARG A 57 -11.19 2.98 6.96
CA ARG A 57 -12.56 3.46 6.77
C ARG A 57 -12.93 3.35 5.29
N GLY A 58 -13.45 2.20 4.89
CA GLY A 58 -13.97 1.92 3.57
C GLY A 58 -14.98 0.79 3.70
N ARG A 59 -16.18 1.15 4.15
CA ARG A 59 -17.45 0.41 4.11
C ARG A 59 -17.29 -1.11 3.95
N LEU A 60 -17.43 -1.84 5.05
CA LEU A 60 -18.00 -3.19 4.99
C LEU A 60 -19.30 -3.02 4.21
N ILE A 61 -19.34 -3.46 2.96
CA ILE A 61 -20.62 -3.66 2.27
C ILE A 61 -21.25 -4.80 3.06
N SER A 62 -22.08 -4.44 4.03
CA SER A 62 -22.98 -5.41 4.64
C SER A 62 -23.86 -5.95 3.51
N PRO A 63 -24.17 -7.25 3.47
CA PRO A 63 -25.04 -7.86 2.45
C PRO A 63 -26.50 -7.33 2.45
N LEU A 64 -26.74 -6.18 3.08
CA LEU A 64 -28.01 -5.48 3.22
C LEU A 64 -28.12 -4.27 2.26
N ASP A 65 -27.01 -3.83 1.65
CA ASP A 65 -26.97 -2.68 0.69
C ASP A 65 -27.16 -3.13 -0.78
N ALA A 66 -27.37 -4.43 -1.03
CA ALA A 66 -27.79 -4.93 -2.34
C ALA A 66 -29.31 -4.69 -2.51
N GLY A 67 -29.67 -3.44 -2.80
CA GLY A 67 -31.03 -3.05 -3.15
C GLY A 67 -31.56 -3.95 -4.28
N GLU A 68 -32.71 -4.55 -4.02
CA GLU A 68 -33.44 -5.42 -4.93
C GLU A 68 -33.67 -4.75 -6.31
N PRO A 69 -33.63 -5.50 -7.42
CA PRO A 69 -34.25 -5.03 -8.64
C PRO A 69 -35.76 -4.98 -8.40
N ALA A 70 -36.32 -3.78 -8.27
CA ALA A 70 -37.75 -3.57 -8.25
C ALA A 70 -38.37 -4.12 -9.55
N SER A 71 -38.85 -5.37 -9.50
CA SER A 71 -39.70 -5.94 -10.52
C SER A 71 -41.09 -5.31 -10.38
N GLY A 72 -41.30 -4.22 -11.10
CA GLY A 72 -42.61 -3.64 -11.31
C GLY A 72 -43.45 -4.60 -12.16
N ALA A 73 -44.40 -5.27 -11.51
CA ALA A 73 -45.58 -5.81 -12.17
C ALA A 73 -46.55 -4.66 -12.47
N ALA A 74 -46.89 -4.45 -13.75
CA ALA A 74 -48.22 -4.02 -14.21
C ALA A 74 -48.20 -3.75 -15.72
N SER A 75 -48.64 -4.73 -16.52
CA SER A 75 -49.76 -4.65 -17.46
C SER A 75 -49.98 -6.01 -18.09
#